data_AF-A0A2T2S5D1-F1
#
_entry.id   AF-A0A2T2S5D1-F1
#
_cell.length_a   1.000
_cell.length_b   1.000
_cell.length_c   1.000
_cell.angle_alpha   90.00
_cell.angle_beta   90.00
_cell.angle_gamma   90.00
#
_symmetry.space_group_name_H-M   'P 1'
#
loop_
_entity.id
_entity.type
_entity.pdbx_description
1 polymer ?
#
loop_
_entity_poly.entity_id
_entity_poly.type
_entity_poly.pdbx_seq_one_letter_code
_entity_poly.pdbx_strand_id
1 'polypeptide(L)'
;MSEILDDKPDALVQKLDSLPTASGVYKFLDNEESVLYVGKAKNLRSRVRSYFQTSRHRDGRIEVMVQKAVDVDVIVTDTEAEALILENNQIKELQPRYNVNLRDDKTYPYICIKNERFPRVFKTRTVQQDGSKYFGPYTDVSKMNKMMDAIRSVFQLRTCSLDLSEEKIEAGKYDVCLQYHIDNCKGPCEGLQSEADYMETIEQVEKLLNGQTQALIDLLEDEMQEQSNQHNFEEAARLRDQIQALEKYSREQKIVSQDFADRDVFALHVDRDDGIACGVLFQVREGKMIGKRHKYIRHIEGRRDEELILSFVEDYYADAHFVPEEVLLSHDPNAHPAQDTHALEELLRQERGRQVPIKVPQQGDKASLVRMATSNAKLLVGEWKTQQMKRERDRIPESVKALKGELGMDTLPRRIDGIDVSHHGGKETVASCVVFTDGTPRKSDYRTYKIRSTDEGTPDDYQAMREVVERRYSRMVEENGPWPDLVVIDGGKGQLNTAVEVLKEVDAFDQFRVVGLAKRLEEVFTPGDSAPVLIGKDSPALQLLQKVRNEAHRFAVTYQRKRRKKQTLQSELLDIHGIGPKTAQTLLEHFGSVVKVEDAEEDELAEVVGPSKAETVATYYADAGSEVAAPAE
;
A
#
# COMPACT_ATOMS: atom_id res chain seq x y z
N MET A 1 -30.46 -18.48 28.03
CA MET A 1 -29.08 -18.78 27.58
C MET A 1 -29.16 -18.99 26.09
N SER A 2 -28.21 -18.44 25.33
CA SER A 2 -28.29 -18.40 23.87
C SER A 2 -27.99 -19.78 23.27
N GLU A 3 -28.50 -20.06 22.06
CA GLU A 3 -28.15 -21.24 21.25
C GLU A 3 -26.63 -21.40 21.03
N ILE A 4 -25.86 -20.31 21.19
CA ILE A 4 -24.39 -20.29 21.05
C ILE A 4 -23.69 -20.94 22.25
N LEU A 5 -24.29 -20.92 23.45
CA LEU A 5 -23.71 -21.53 24.66
C LEU A 5 -23.94 -23.04 24.72
N ASP A 6 -24.96 -23.55 24.03
CA ASP A 6 -25.32 -24.96 24.03
C ASP A 6 -24.33 -25.83 23.22
N ASP A 7 -23.55 -25.22 22.32
CA ASP A 7 -22.53 -25.86 21.48
C ASP A 7 -21.10 -25.64 22.02
N LYS A 8 -20.95 -25.24 23.29
CA LYS A 8 -19.66 -24.92 23.92
C LYS A 8 -19.24 -25.94 24.96
N PRO A 9 -17.92 -26.12 25.20
CA PRO A 9 -17.44 -27.00 26.26
C PRO A 9 -17.98 -26.57 27.62
N ASP A 10 -18.44 -27.52 28.43
CA ASP A 10 -18.95 -27.26 29.79
C ASP A 10 -17.96 -26.49 30.66
N ALA A 11 -16.66 -26.73 30.46
CA ALA A 11 -15.58 -26.02 31.14
C ALA A 11 -15.59 -24.50 30.87
N LEU A 12 -15.87 -24.08 29.64
CA LEU A 12 -15.98 -22.66 29.28
C LEU A 12 -17.21 -22.03 29.96
N VAL A 13 -18.35 -22.73 29.94
CA VAL A 13 -19.59 -22.24 30.55
C VAL A 13 -19.39 -22.01 32.06
N GLN A 14 -18.77 -22.95 32.77
CA GLN A 14 -18.43 -22.79 34.18
C GLN A 14 -17.46 -21.62 34.42
N LYS A 15 -16.44 -21.47 33.55
CA LYS A 15 -15.46 -20.38 33.67
C LYS A 15 -16.13 -19.02 33.51
N LEU A 16 -17.05 -18.86 32.56
CA LEU A 16 -17.82 -17.63 32.32
C LEU A 16 -18.64 -17.17 33.54
N ASP A 17 -19.17 -18.10 34.34
CA ASP A 17 -19.91 -17.77 35.57
C ASP A 17 -18.97 -17.39 36.73
N SER A 18 -17.75 -17.93 36.75
CA SER A 18 -16.75 -17.67 37.79
C SER A 18 -15.92 -16.39 37.59
N LEU A 19 -16.01 -15.73 36.43
CA LEU A 19 -15.19 -14.56 36.09
C LEU A 19 -15.32 -13.43 37.13
N PRO A 20 -14.23 -12.69 37.45
CA PRO A 20 -14.29 -11.58 38.39
C PRO A 20 -15.03 -10.37 37.80
N THR A 21 -15.55 -9.50 38.68
CA THR A 21 -16.17 -8.21 38.29
C THR A 21 -15.18 -7.05 38.26
N ALA A 22 -13.88 -7.33 38.42
CA ALA A 22 -12.80 -6.35 38.37
C ALA A 22 -12.44 -5.96 36.92
N SER A 23 -11.66 -4.89 36.78
CA SER A 23 -11.03 -4.50 35.54
C SER A 23 -9.96 -5.51 35.12
N GLY A 24 -9.72 -5.63 33.83
CA GLY A 24 -8.64 -6.46 33.34
C GLY A 24 -8.69 -6.74 31.85
N VAL A 25 -7.83 -7.66 31.43
CA VAL A 25 -7.68 -8.13 30.05
C VAL A 25 -8.18 -9.57 29.96
N TYR A 26 -8.89 -9.89 28.89
CA TYR A 26 -9.32 -11.26 28.58
C TYR A 26 -8.81 -11.71 27.22
N LYS A 27 -8.60 -13.01 27.06
CA LYS A 27 -8.15 -13.65 25.84
C LYS A 27 -9.11 -14.78 25.46
N PHE A 28 -9.56 -14.82 24.22
CA PHE A 28 -10.26 -15.98 23.66
C PHE A 28 -9.26 -16.93 23.03
N LEU A 29 -9.38 -18.22 23.35
CA LEU A 29 -8.50 -19.30 22.89
C LEU A 29 -9.27 -20.28 22.01
N ASP A 30 -8.62 -20.85 21.00
CA ASP A 30 -9.15 -21.98 20.22
C ASP A 30 -8.76 -23.35 20.82
N ASN A 31 -9.15 -24.41 20.12
CA ASN A 31 -8.89 -25.79 20.50
C ASN A 31 -7.39 -26.18 20.50
N GLU A 32 -6.53 -25.39 19.89
CA GLU A 32 -5.07 -25.56 19.88
C GLU A 32 -4.38 -24.61 20.87
N GLU A 33 -5.13 -24.02 21.81
CA GLU A 33 -4.67 -23.00 22.76
C GLU A 33 -4.11 -21.73 22.09
N SER A 34 -4.43 -21.49 20.81
CA SER A 34 -4.00 -20.29 20.10
C SER A 34 -4.90 -19.10 20.42
N VAL A 35 -4.30 -17.94 20.67
CA VAL A 35 -5.02 -16.72 21.04
C VAL A 35 -5.72 -16.12 19.82
N LEU A 36 -7.05 -16.16 19.84
CA LEU A 36 -7.91 -15.64 18.79
C LEU A 36 -8.11 -14.14 18.91
N TYR A 37 -8.36 -13.66 20.13
CA TYR A 37 -8.70 -12.27 20.42
C TYR A 37 -8.26 -11.89 21.83
N VAL A 38 -7.77 -10.66 21.99
CA VAL A 38 -7.46 -10.03 23.27
C VAL A 38 -8.35 -8.79 23.42
N GLY A 39 -8.92 -8.56 24.59
CA GLY A 39 -9.69 -7.35 24.85
C GLY A 39 -9.58 -6.86 26.28
N LYS A 40 -9.76 -5.56 26.50
CA LYS A 40 -9.91 -4.96 27.84
C LYS A 40 -11.36 -4.87 28.31
N ALA A 41 -11.57 -4.85 29.62
CA ALA A 41 -12.87 -4.63 30.23
C ALA A 41 -12.75 -3.93 31.59
N LYS A 42 -13.68 -3.00 31.88
CA LYS A 42 -13.92 -2.50 33.25
C LYS A 42 -14.52 -3.55 34.18
N ASN A 43 -15.31 -4.48 33.63
CA ASN A 43 -15.89 -5.60 34.35
C ASN A 43 -15.78 -6.85 33.46
N LEU A 44 -14.84 -7.73 33.80
CA LEU A 44 -14.53 -8.93 33.03
C LEU A 44 -15.76 -9.83 32.88
N ARG A 45 -16.48 -10.09 33.97
CA ARG A 45 -17.69 -10.94 33.94
C ARG A 45 -18.75 -10.42 32.96
N SER A 46 -19.14 -9.15 33.06
CA SER A 46 -20.20 -8.62 32.20
C SER A 46 -19.74 -8.52 30.74
N ARG A 47 -18.51 -8.08 30.51
CA ARG A 47 -17.96 -7.89 29.17
C ARG A 47 -17.79 -9.21 28.44
N VAL A 48 -17.15 -10.22 29.03
CA VAL A 48 -16.96 -11.52 28.38
C VAL A 48 -18.30 -12.20 28.11
N ARG A 49 -19.25 -12.17 29.06
CA ARG A 49 -20.59 -12.75 28.86
C ARG A 49 -21.37 -12.07 27.73
N SER A 50 -21.13 -10.79 27.49
CA SER A 50 -21.79 -10.05 26.40
C SER A 50 -21.49 -10.66 25.02
N TYR A 51 -20.32 -11.31 24.84
CA TYR A 51 -19.95 -12.07 23.64
C TYR A 51 -20.72 -13.38 23.45
N PHE A 52 -21.45 -13.86 24.45
CA PHE A 52 -22.26 -15.07 24.34
C PHE A 52 -23.77 -14.80 24.38
N GLN A 53 -24.22 -13.55 24.53
CA GLN A 53 -25.65 -13.20 24.52
C GLN A 53 -26.17 -12.87 23.12
N THR A 54 -27.33 -13.41 22.74
CA THR A 54 -27.97 -13.10 21.45
C THR A 54 -28.35 -11.61 21.38
N SER A 55 -27.57 -10.81 20.64
CA SER A 55 -27.88 -9.40 20.39
C SER A 55 -27.91 -9.11 18.88
N ARG A 56 -28.89 -8.32 18.45
CA ARG A 56 -29.26 -8.06 17.03
C ARG A 56 -28.24 -7.26 16.20
N HIS A 57 -27.06 -6.95 16.75
CA HIS A 57 -26.07 -6.06 16.11
C HIS A 57 -24.63 -6.48 16.39
N ARG A 58 -24.27 -7.72 16.04
CA ARG A 58 -22.87 -8.14 16.10
C ARG A 58 -22.20 -7.99 14.75
N ASP A 59 -20.95 -7.53 14.81
CA ASP A 59 -20.00 -7.66 13.72
C ASP A 59 -19.80 -9.16 13.44
N GLY A 60 -20.10 -9.61 12.21
CA GLY A 60 -20.05 -11.03 11.82
C GLY A 60 -18.68 -11.68 12.05
N ARG A 61 -17.60 -10.88 12.09
CA ARG A 61 -16.27 -11.35 12.47
C ARG A 61 -16.21 -11.87 13.91
N ILE A 62 -16.79 -11.11 14.85
CA ILE A 62 -16.79 -11.45 16.28
C ILE A 62 -17.64 -12.71 16.49
N GLU A 63 -18.72 -12.88 15.73
CA GLU A 63 -19.53 -14.09 15.79
C GLU A 63 -18.74 -15.34 15.38
N VAL A 64 -17.98 -15.27 14.28
CA VAL A 64 -17.10 -16.36 13.85
C VAL A 64 -15.99 -16.63 14.87
N MET A 65 -15.43 -15.59 15.48
CA MET A 65 -14.42 -15.73 16.54
C MET A 65 -14.99 -16.44 17.77
N VAL A 66 -16.18 -16.01 18.23
CA VAL A 66 -16.87 -16.63 19.37
C VAL A 66 -17.24 -18.07 19.07
N GLN A 67 -17.63 -18.41 17.84
CA GLN A 67 -17.88 -19.81 17.43
C GLN A 67 -16.63 -20.69 17.54
N LYS A 68 -15.44 -20.15 17.26
CA LYS A 68 -14.17 -20.88 17.39
C LYS A 68 -13.59 -20.91 18.80
N ALA A 69 -13.97 -19.94 19.65
CA ALA A 69 -13.46 -19.86 21.00
C ALA A 69 -13.95 -21.04 21.85
N VAL A 70 -13.01 -21.77 22.46
CA VAL A 70 -13.29 -22.90 23.36
C VAL A 70 -12.89 -22.62 24.80
N ASP A 71 -12.03 -21.63 25.05
CA ASP A 71 -11.66 -21.18 26.39
C ASP A 71 -11.46 -19.65 26.46
N VAL A 72 -11.48 -19.11 27.68
CA VAL A 72 -11.20 -17.70 28.00
C VAL A 72 -10.16 -17.62 29.11
N ASP A 73 -9.05 -16.92 28.86
CA ASP A 73 -8.06 -16.56 29.89
C ASP A 73 -8.26 -15.09 30.33
N VAL A 74 -7.99 -14.77 31.60
CA VAL A 74 -8.17 -13.41 32.14
C VAL A 74 -7.04 -12.98 33.06
N ILE A 75 -6.65 -11.71 32.97
CA ILE A 75 -5.69 -11.05 33.85
C ILE A 75 -6.39 -9.84 34.47
N VAL A 76 -6.48 -9.81 35.80
CA VAL A 76 -7.08 -8.71 36.55
C VAL A 76 -6.07 -7.56 36.69
N THR A 77 -6.54 -6.32 36.56
CA THR A 77 -5.76 -5.09 36.78
C THR A 77 -6.47 -4.20 37.80
N ASP A 78 -5.73 -3.30 38.44
CA ASP A 78 -6.27 -2.41 39.47
C ASP A 78 -7.04 -1.25 38.84
N THR A 79 -6.64 -0.83 37.63
CA THR A 79 -7.32 0.22 36.87
C THR A 79 -7.64 -0.18 35.43
N GLU A 80 -8.55 0.58 34.82
CA GLU A 80 -8.90 0.44 33.40
C GLU A 80 -7.78 0.95 32.47
N ALA A 81 -6.99 1.94 32.92
CA ALA A 81 -5.80 2.42 32.21
C ALA A 81 -4.71 1.33 32.14
N GLU A 82 -4.47 0.61 33.25
CA GLU A 82 -3.57 -0.55 33.25
C GLU A 82 -4.07 -1.67 32.33
N ALA A 83 -5.39 -1.94 32.33
CA ALA A 83 -5.97 -2.92 31.41
C ALA A 83 -5.72 -2.54 29.95
N LEU A 84 -5.77 -1.25 29.61
CA LEU A 84 -5.49 -0.74 28.28
C LEU A 84 -4.03 -0.93 27.88
N ILE A 85 -3.09 -0.58 28.75
CA ILE A 85 -1.65 -0.80 28.48
C ILE A 85 -1.36 -2.29 28.30
N LEU A 86 -1.88 -3.13 29.21
CA LEU A 86 -1.65 -4.58 29.17
C LEU A 86 -2.28 -5.22 27.92
N GLU A 87 -3.49 -4.82 27.54
CA GLU A 87 -4.13 -5.27 26.29
C GLU A 87 -3.26 -4.93 25.09
N ASN A 88 -2.79 -3.68 25.00
CA ASN A 88 -1.98 -3.25 23.87
C ASN A 88 -0.68 -4.08 23.77
N ASN A 89 0.00 -4.30 24.88
CA ASN A 89 1.20 -5.14 24.95
C ASN A 89 0.92 -6.58 24.49
N GLN A 90 -0.20 -7.18 24.92
CA GLN A 90 -0.57 -8.53 24.52
C GLN A 90 -0.97 -8.64 23.06
N ILE A 91 -1.64 -7.63 22.49
CA ILE A 91 -1.94 -7.59 21.05
C ILE A 91 -0.64 -7.52 20.25
N LYS A 92 0.32 -6.69 20.70
CA LYS A 92 1.64 -6.58 20.07
C LYS A 92 2.40 -7.90 20.09
N GLU A 93 2.44 -8.57 21.24
CA GLU A 93 3.15 -9.84 21.42
C GLU A 93 2.49 -11.02 20.68
N LEU A 94 1.17 -11.19 20.84
CA LEU A 94 0.45 -12.37 20.38
C LEU A 94 -0.08 -12.26 18.96
N GLN A 95 -0.17 -11.03 18.41
CA GLN A 95 -0.74 -10.71 17.10
C GLN A 95 -2.03 -11.48 16.76
N PRO A 96 -3.07 -11.44 17.62
CA PRO A 96 -4.24 -12.30 17.46
C PRO A 96 -4.99 -12.01 16.17
N ARG A 97 -5.47 -13.06 15.49
CA ARG A 97 -6.14 -12.96 14.18
C ARG A 97 -7.36 -12.04 14.22
N TYR A 98 -8.10 -12.00 15.32
CA TYR A 98 -9.35 -11.24 15.43
C TYR A 98 -9.17 -9.83 16.02
N ASN A 99 -7.95 -9.42 16.40
CA ASN A 99 -7.66 -8.04 16.78
C ASN A 99 -7.41 -7.13 15.56
N VAL A 100 -7.50 -5.82 15.79
CA VAL A 100 -7.03 -4.82 14.83
C VAL A 100 -5.51 -4.97 14.72
N ASN A 101 -4.99 -5.13 13.51
CA ASN A 101 -3.55 -5.19 13.30
C ASN A 101 -3.06 -3.82 12.85
N LEU A 102 -2.36 -3.14 13.75
CA LEU A 102 -1.66 -1.89 13.49
C LEU A 102 -0.25 -2.22 13.02
N ARG A 103 0.03 -1.99 11.75
CA ARG A 103 1.35 -2.25 11.18
C ARG A 103 2.26 -1.05 11.36
N ASP A 104 3.35 -1.25 12.08
CA ASP A 104 4.46 -0.30 12.13
C ASP A 104 5.23 -0.35 10.81
N ASP A 105 4.87 0.53 9.89
CA ASP A 105 5.48 0.51 8.56
C ASP A 105 6.87 1.19 8.53
N LYS A 106 7.38 1.73 9.65
CA LYS A 106 8.74 2.33 9.72
C LYS A 106 9.35 2.22 11.13
N THR A 107 10.58 1.70 11.24
CA THR A 107 11.44 1.90 12.43
C THR A 107 11.94 3.34 12.40
N TYR A 108 11.18 4.23 13.02
CA TYR A 108 11.52 5.63 13.08
C TYR A 108 12.68 5.87 14.08
N PRO A 109 13.56 6.83 13.80
CA PRO A 109 14.59 7.22 14.75
C PRO A 109 14.03 8.15 15.84
N TYR A 110 14.61 8.04 17.03
CA TYR A 110 14.33 8.76 18.26
C TYR A 110 15.61 9.47 18.72
N ILE A 111 15.45 10.54 19.49
CA ILE A 111 16.49 11.11 20.33
C ILE A 111 16.29 10.53 21.73
N CYS A 112 17.28 9.83 22.26
CA CYS A 112 17.26 9.21 23.58
C CYS A 112 18.09 10.05 24.55
N ILE A 113 17.50 10.39 25.69
CA ILE A 113 18.21 10.85 26.88
C ILE A 113 18.35 9.64 27.80
N LYS A 114 19.58 9.18 27.96
CA LYS A 114 19.85 7.94 28.69
C LYS A 114 19.69 8.11 30.19
N ASN A 115 19.11 7.11 30.85
CA ASN A 115 19.04 7.05 32.31
C ASN A 115 20.40 6.64 32.92
N GLU A 116 21.27 7.62 33.16
CA GLU A 116 22.58 7.46 33.82
C GLU A 116 22.99 8.78 34.50
N ARG A 117 23.90 8.76 35.49
CA ARG A 117 24.28 9.93 36.35
C ARG A 117 24.61 11.22 35.59
N PHE A 118 25.22 11.09 34.41
CA PHE A 118 25.43 12.18 33.47
C PHE A 118 24.81 11.79 32.13
N PRO A 119 23.50 12.05 31.93
CA PRO A 119 22.74 11.55 30.78
C PRO A 119 23.36 11.91 29.43
N ARG A 120 23.52 10.92 28.56
CA ARG A 120 23.85 11.16 27.15
C ARG A 120 22.60 11.40 26.32
N VAL A 121 22.73 12.31 25.35
CA VAL A 121 21.70 12.59 24.34
C VAL A 121 22.18 12.08 22.98
N PHE A 122 21.50 11.07 22.43
CA PHE A 122 21.92 10.45 21.15
C PHE A 122 20.74 9.92 20.34
N LYS A 123 20.97 9.69 19.04
CA LYS A 123 19.96 9.11 18.15
C LYS A 123 19.94 7.58 18.20
N THR A 124 18.76 6.99 18.25
CA THR A 124 18.54 5.53 18.25
C THR A 124 17.29 5.17 17.44
N ARG A 125 17.20 3.93 16.94
CA ARG A 125 15.97 3.37 16.36
C ARG A 125 15.32 2.32 17.26
N THR A 126 15.97 2.02 18.38
CA THR A 126 15.54 1.01 19.34
C THR A 126 15.18 1.72 20.63
N VAL A 127 13.93 1.54 21.06
CA VAL A 127 13.44 1.94 22.37
C VAL A 127 13.67 0.77 23.33
N GLN A 128 14.23 1.04 24.50
CA GLN A 128 14.47 0.05 25.56
C GLN A 128 13.75 0.52 26.82
N GLN A 129 13.20 -0.41 27.60
CA GLN A 129 12.62 -0.12 28.91
C GLN A 129 13.72 -0.12 29.99
N ASP A 130 14.66 0.81 29.90
CA ASP A 130 15.77 0.99 30.86
C ASP A 130 15.61 2.27 31.72
N GLY A 131 14.44 2.92 31.63
CA GLY A 131 14.16 4.21 32.26
C GLY A 131 14.67 5.42 31.46
N SER A 132 15.32 5.21 30.30
CA SER A 132 15.72 6.30 29.41
C SER A 132 14.50 6.99 28.82
N LYS A 133 14.61 8.30 28.56
CA LYS A 133 13.56 9.08 27.93
C LYS A 133 13.76 9.13 26.42
N TYR A 134 12.72 8.82 25.65
CA TYR A 134 12.77 8.79 24.19
C TYR A 134 11.89 9.86 23.57
N PHE A 135 12.50 10.73 22.77
CA PHE A 135 11.87 11.85 22.07
C PHE A 135 11.80 11.56 20.58
N GLY A 136 10.65 11.85 19.96
CA GLY A 136 10.31 11.39 18.62
C GLY A 136 9.24 10.30 18.69
N PRO A 137 9.05 9.48 17.64
CA PRO A 137 9.79 9.34 16.40
C PRO A 137 9.81 10.53 15.46
N TYR A 138 10.97 10.73 14.85
CA TYR A 138 11.17 11.69 13.76
C TYR A 138 10.86 11.04 12.42
N THR A 139 9.92 11.61 11.67
CA THR A 139 9.58 11.16 10.31
C THR A 139 10.62 11.52 9.26
N ASP A 140 11.44 12.53 9.56
CA ASP A 140 12.52 13.01 8.70
C ASP A 140 13.83 13.01 9.48
N VAL A 141 14.77 12.18 9.04
CA VAL A 141 16.12 12.06 9.62
C VAL A 141 16.87 13.39 9.52
N SER A 142 16.61 14.19 8.47
CA SER A 142 17.20 15.52 8.30
C SER A 142 16.75 16.46 9.42
N LYS A 143 15.45 16.49 9.72
CA LYS A 143 14.92 17.29 10.85
C LYS A 143 15.46 16.84 12.20
N MET A 144 15.58 15.53 12.42
CA MET A 144 16.20 15.00 13.64
C MET A 144 17.66 15.41 13.75
N ASN A 145 18.43 15.32 12.65
CA ASN A 145 19.83 15.76 12.66
C ASN A 145 19.93 17.26 12.94
N LYS A 146 19.08 18.10 12.33
CA LYS A 146 19.00 19.53 12.67
C LYS A 146 18.69 19.78 14.14
N MET A 147 17.80 18.98 14.74
CA MET A 147 17.50 19.06 16.17
C MET A 147 18.71 18.68 17.03
N MET A 148 19.40 17.59 16.68
CA MET A 148 20.63 17.18 17.35
C MET A 148 21.74 18.22 17.20
N ASP A 149 21.83 18.89 16.05
CA ASP A 149 22.80 19.95 15.80
C ASP A 149 22.48 21.19 16.64
N ALA A 150 21.19 21.56 16.75
CA ALA A 150 20.75 22.65 17.63
C ALA A 150 21.09 22.35 19.10
N ILE A 151 20.77 21.14 19.59
CA ILE A 151 21.12 20.69 20.95
C ILE A 151 22.63 20.81 21.18
N ARG A 152 23.45 20.34 20.24
CA ARG A 152 24.92 20.38 20.37
C ARG A 152 25.50 21.79 20.29
N SER A 153 24.85 22.70 19.56
CA SER A 153 25.29 24.10 19.47
C SER A 153 24.90 24.93 20.69
N VAL A 154 23.81 24.56 21.36
CA VAL A 154 23.26 25.32 22.49
C VAL A 154 23.78 24.78 23.82
N PHE A 155 23.81 23.45 23.99
CA PHE A 155 24.12 22.83 25.28
C PHE A 155 25.46 22.11 25.26
N GLN A 156 26.29 22.34 26.29
CA GLN A 156 27.62 21.74 26.45
C GLN A 156 27.54 20.30 27.00
N LEU A 157 26.88 19.41 26.25
CA LEU A 157 26.62 18.03 26.66
C LEU A 157 27.80 17.11 26.38
N ARG A 158 27.98 16.10 27.24
CA ARG A 158 28.97 15.04 26.97
C ARG A 158 28.49 14.15 25.82
N THR A 159 29.44 13.77 24.97
CA THR A 159 29.24 12.79 23.89
C THR A 159 29.98 11.48 24.14
N CYS A 160 30.88 11.44 25.13
CA CYS A 160 31.70 10.28 25.46
C CYS A 160 30.88 9.17 26.11
N SER A 161 31.17 7.91 25.79
CA SER A 161 30.49 6.72 26.35
C SER A 161 31.11 6.20 27.66
N LEU A 162 31.88 7.04 28.36
CA LEU A 162 32.54 6.68 29.61
C LEU A 162 31.53 6.40 30.73
N ASP A 163 31.92 5.56 31.68
CA ASP A 163 31.12 5.31 32.89
C ASP A 163 31.52 6.32 33.97
N LEU A 164 30.67 7.31 34.20
CA LEU A 164 30.90 8.43 35.11
C LEU A 164 30.29 8.17 36.51
N SER A 165 30.42 6.94 37.00
CA SER A 165 30.13 6.58 38.39
C SER A 165 31.08 7.33 39.34
N GLU A 166 30.60 7.69 40.52
CA GLU A 166 31.34 8.44 41.55
C GLU A 166 32.72 7.83 41.84
N GLU A 167 32.76 6.53 42.10
CA GLU A 167 34.00 5.78 42.39
C GLU A 167 35.09 5.97 41.33
N LYS A 168 34.72 6.10 40.04
CA LYS A 168 35.67 6.18 38.94
C LYS A 168 36.19 7.59 38.70
N ILE A 169 35.37 8.60 39.00
CA ILE A 169 35.77 10.00 38.93
C ILE A 169 36.71 10.30 40.11
N GLU A 170 36.35 9.87 41.32
CA GLU A 170 37.20 10.03 42.52
C GLU A 170 38.54 9.30 42.38
N ALA A 171 38.57 8.16 41.70
CA ALA A 171 39.80 7.44 41.38
C ALA A 171 40.67 8.11 40.29
N GLY A 172 40.25 9.24 39.71
CA GLY A 172 40.99 9.95 38.67
C GLY A 172 41.20 9.12 37.40
N LYS A 173 40.23 8.27 37.05
CA LYS A 173 40.40 7.27 35.98
C LYS A 173 40.36 7.85 34.56
N TYR A 174 39.84 9.06 34.40
CA TYR A 174 39.55 9.66 33.11
C TYR A 174 40.13 11.06 33.01
N ASP A 175 40.67 11.39 31.82
CA ASP A 175 41.14 12.73 31.49
C ASP A 175 40.13 13.45 30.59
N VAL A 176 40.12 14.80 30.65
CA VAL A 176 39.32 15.63 29.74
C VAL A 176 39.71 15.41 28.28
N CYS A 177 38.69 15.32 27.42
CA CYS A 177 38.87 15.07 26.00
C CYS A 177 38.83 16.37 25.17
N LEU A 178 39.08 16.26 23.86
CA LEU A 178 39.01 17.40 22.93
C LEU A 178 37.71 18.21 23.06
N GLN A 179 36.56 17.57 23.33
CA GLN A 179 35.27 18.28 23.46
C GLN A 179 35.26 19.29 24.60
N TYR A 180 36.02 19.05 25.67
CA TYR A 180 36.20 20.02 26.75
C TYR A 180 37.06 21.21 26.28
N HIS A 181 38.19 20.93 25.63
CA HIS A 181 39.10 21.98 25.15
C HIS A 181 38.54 22.88 24.04
N ILE A 182 37.46 22.47 23.38
CA ILE A 182 36.73 23.26 22.38
C ILE A 182 35.38 23.78 22.90
N ASP A 183 35.16 23.76 24.22
CA ASP A 183 33.96 24.27 24.90
C ASP A 183 32.63 23.61 24.50
N ASN A 184 32.66 22.36 24.04
CA ASN A 184 31.45 21.57 23.78
C ASN A 184 30.99 20.73 24.98
N CYS A 185 31.78 20.66 26.05
CA CYS A 185 31.47 19.90 27.26
C CYS A 185 32.19 20.51 28.46
N LYS A 186 31.52 20.60 29.62
CA LYS A 186 32.11 21.15 30.88
C LYS A 186 33.03 20.19 31.64
N GLY A 187 33.33 19.01 31.07
CA GLY A 187 34.31 18.07 31.66
C GLY A 187 33.85 17.31 32.92
N PRO A 188 32.63 16.73 32.96
CA PRO A 188 32.18 15.94 34.12
C PRO A 188 33.05 14.68 34.37
N CYS A 189 33.85 14.25 33.39
CA CYS A 189 34.74 13.10 33.50
C CYS A 189 35.88 13.26 34.52
N GLU A 190 36.36 14.48 34.73
CA GLU A 190 37.34 14.83 35.78
C GLU A 190 36.66 15.45 37.03
N GLY A 191 35.32 15.50 37.06
CA GLY A 191 34.58 16.14 38.16
C GLY A 191 34.57 17.67 38.12
N LEU A 192 34.93 18.29 36.98
CA LEU A 192 34.90 19.76 36.79
C LEU A 192 33.47 20.34 36.74
N GLN A 193 32.46 19.48 36.59
CA GLN A 193 31.05 19.83 36.57
C GLN A 193 30.29 18.99 37.59
N SER A 194 29.42 19.63 38.37
CA SER A 194 28.56 18.92 39.31
C SER A 194 27.41 18.20 38.60
N GLU A 195 26.90 17.14 39.22
CA GLU A 195 25.73 16.41 38.72
C GLU A 195 24.49 17.32 38.64
N ALA A 196 24.28 18.18 39.64
CA ALA A 196 23.15 19.11 39.67
C ALA A 196 23.17 20.10 38.49
N ASP A 197 24.32 20.73 38.20
CA ASP A 197 24.48 21.65 37.05
C ASP A 197 24.26 20.93 35.71
N TYR A 198 24.71 19.67 35.61
CA TYR A 198 24.47 18.87 34.40
C TYR A 198 22.99 18.53 34.23
N MET A 199 22.28 18.21 35.31
CA MET A 199 20.86 17.87 35.25
C MET A 199 19.98 19.08 34.89
N GLU A 200 20.32 20.29 35.36
CA GLU A 200 19.65 21.52 34.89
C GLU A 200 19.77 21.69 33.37
N THR A 201 20.96 21.40 32.82
CA THR A 201 21.18 21.42 31.36
C THR A 201 20.31 20.36 30.66
N ILE A 202 20.15 19.17 31.25
CA ILE A 202 19.27 18.13 30.70
C ILE A 202 17.80 18.56 30.73
N GLU A 203 17.33 19.21 31.80
CA GLU A 203 15.97 19.74 31.86
C GLU A 203 15.69 20.77 30.75
N GLN A 204 16.67 21.63 30.44
CA GLN A 204 16.56 22.56 29.30
C GLN A 204 16.49 21.84 27.95
N VAL A 205 17.26 20.76 27.77
CA VAL A 205 17.20 19.90 26.58
C VAL A 205 15.83 19.23 26.46
N GLU A 206 15.26 18.77 27.57
CA GLU A 206 13.92 18.19 27.61
C GLU A 206 12.85 19.21 27.20
N LYS A 207 12.92 20.45 27.71
CA LYS A 207 12.03 21.56 27.28
C LYS A 207 12.11 21.78 25.78
N LEU A 208 13.33 21.85 25.22
CA LEU A 208 13.54 22.01 23.79
C LEU A 208 12.94 20.84 22.99
N LEU A 209 13.20 19.59 23.40
CA LEU A 209 12.69 18.38 22.74
C LEU A 209 11.16 18.24 22.81
N ASN A 210 10.54 18.75 23.88
CA ASN A 210 9.09 18.81 24.04
C ASN A 210 8.43 19.93 23.23
N GLY A 211 9.23 20.77 22.56
CA GLY A 211 8.74 21.87 21.73
C GLY A 211 8.47 23.16 22.51
N GLN A 212 8.89 23.25 23.77
CA GLN A 212 8.79 24.45 24.60
C GLN A 212 9.93 25.44 24.29
N THR A 213 10.09 25.76 23.00
CA THR A 213 11.26 26.52 22.52
C THR A 213 11.17 27.97 22.93
N GLN A 214 9.97 28.58 22.89
CA GLN A 214 9.81 29.98 23.28
C GLN A 214 10.04 30.16 24.79
N ALA A 215 9.46 29.28 25.61
CA ALA A 215 9.67 29.33 27.06
C ALA A 215 11.14 29.17 27.47
N LEU A 216 11.93 28.39 26.70
CA LEU A 216 13.36 28.29 26.89
C LEU A 216 14.10 29.57 26.47
N ILE A 217 13.70 30.19 25.35
CA ILE A 217 14.27 31.47 24.91
C ILE A 217 14.05 32.55 25.97
N ASP A 218 12.82 32.70 26.46
CA ASP A 218 12.46 33.70 27.47
C ASP A 218 13.30 33.51 28.75
N LEU A 219 13.49 32.26 29.19
CA LEU A 219 14.32 31.94 30.36
C LEU A 219 15.81 32.29 30.15
N LEU A 220 16.35 31.99 28.97
CA LEU A 220 17.74 32.34 28.63
C LEU A 220 17.92 33.85 28.47
N GLU A 221 16.91 34.58 28.00
CA GLU A 221 16.92 36.05 27.93
C GLU A 221 16.98 36.69 29.33
N ASP A 222 16.17 36.18 30.26
CA ASP A 222 16.19 36.63 31.66
C ASP A 222 17.56 36.34 32.31
N GLU A 223 18.11 35.14 32.13
CA GLU A 223 19.46 34.79 32.62
C GLU A 223 20.55 35.66 31.98
N MET A 224 20.47 35.91 30.66
CA MET A 224 21.41 36.76 29.95
C MET A 224 21.40 38.19 30.50
N GLN A 225 20.20 38.73 30.75
CA GLN A 225 20.04 40.07 31.30
C GLN A 225 20.60 40.15 32.72
N GLU A 226 20.39 39.12 33.55
CA GLU A 226 20.96 39.04 34.89
C GLU A 226 22.50 38.99 34.85
N GLN A 227 23.09 38.14 34.01
CA GLN A 227 24.55 38.09 33.83
C GLN A 227 25.12 39.42 33.33
N SER A 228 24.41 40.08 32.40
CA SER A 228 24.79 41.42 31.93
C SER A 228 24.72 42.46 33.04
N ASN A 229 23.70 42.42 33.91
CA ASN A 229 23.57 43.31 35.06
C ASN A 229 24.69 43.10 36.10
N GLN A 230 25.16 41.86 36.24
CA GLN A 230 26.29 41.49 37.09
C GLN A 230 27.67 41.76 36.46
N HIS A 231 27.72 42.34 35.25
CA HIS A 231 28.94 42.58 34.47
C HIS A 231 29.69 41.31 34.00
N ASN A 232 29.03 40.16 33.97
CA ASN A 232 29.55 38.90 33.44
C ASN A 232 29.34 38.81 31.93
N PHE A 233 30.04 39.66 31.16
CA PHE A 233 29.80 39.83 29.73
C PHE A 233 30.12 38.58 28.88
N GLU A 234 31.05 37.73 29.32
CA GLU A 234 31.38 36.49 28.61
C GLU A 234 30.21 35.50 28.67
N GLU A 235 29.61 35.32 29.85
CA GLU A 235 28.46 34.43 30.03
C GLU A 235 27.21 35.00 29.34
N ALA A 236 26.99 36.32 29.45
CA ALA A 236 25.90 36.98 28.71
C ALA A 236 26.05 36.83 27.19
N ALA A 237 27.28 36.93 26.66
CA ALA A 237 27.53 36.69 25.24
C ALA A 237 27.24 35.24 24.84
N ARG A 238 27.58 34.26 25.70
CA ARG A 238 27.27 32.85 25.47
C ARG A 238 25.76 32.59 25.42
N LEU A 239 25.01 33.13 26.40
CA LEU A 239 23.55 33.01 26.46
C LEU A 239 22.89 33.67 25.23
N ARG A 240 23.38 34.84 24.81
CA ARG A 240 22.93 35.50 23.55
C ARG A 240 23.12 34.60 22.33
N ASP A 241 24.28 33.98 22.19
CA ASP A 241 24.58 33.13 21.03
C ASP A 241 23.72 31.85 21.03
N GLN A 242 23.41 31.30 22.22
CA GLN A 242 22.44 30.23 22.41
C GLN A 242 21.03 30.64 21.97
N ILE A 243 20.56 31.81 22.40
CA ILE A 243 19.25 32.36 22.00
C ILE A 243 19.17 32.49 20.47
N GLN A 244 20.19 33.07 19.83
CA GLN A 244 20.21 33.22 18.37
C GLN A 244 20.16 31.88 17.62
N ALA A 245 20.84 30.85 18.14
CA ALA A 245 20.78 29.50 17.57
C ALA A 245 19.36 28.89 17.68
N LEU A 246 18.70 29.06 18.82
CA LEU A 246 17.32 28.60 19.04
C LEU A 246 16.32 29.36 18.15
N GLU A 247 16.44 30.67 18.03
CA GLU A 247 15.59 31.47 17.15
C GLU A 247 15.72 31.07 15.68
N LYS A 248 16.93 30.78 15.22
CA LYS A 248 17.18 30.33 13.85
C LYS A 248 16.47 29.00 13.56
N TYR A 249 16.52 28.07 14.50
CA TYR A 249 15.77 26.81 14.42
C TYR A 249 14.24 27.05 14.43
N SER A 250 13.78 27.94 15.32
CA SER A 250 12.38 28.30 15.51
C SER A 250 11.74 28.90 14.25
N ARG A 251 12.49 29.69 13.46
CA ARG A 251 12.04 30.35 12.21
C ARG A 251 11.84 29.41 11.02
N GLU A 252 12.52 28.25 10.96
CA GLU A 252 12.35 27.29 9.86
C GLU A 252 11.03 26.49 9.96
N GLN A 253 10.33 26.56 11.09
CA GLN A 253 9.09 25.83 11.32
C GLN A 253 7.87 26.67 10.94
N LYS A 254 7.07 26.18 9.98
CA LYS A 254 5.84 26.84 9.54
C LYS A 254 4.81 26.84 10.67
N ILE A 255 4.31 28.01 11.04
CA ILE A 255 3.18 28.18 11.95
C ILE A 255 1.94 27.58 11.28
N VAL A 256 1.25 26.68 11.97
CA VAL A 256 0.09 25.94 11.44
C VAL A 256 -1.19 26.30 12.20
N SER A 257 -1.07 26.92 13.37
CA SER A 257 -2.20 27.39 14.18
C SER A 257 -1.93 28.78 14.75
N GLN A 258 -3.00 29.56 14.98
CA GLN A 258 -2.91 30.92 15.53
C GLN A 258 -2.75 30.94 17.06
N ASP A 259 -2.92 29.81 17.74
CA ASP A 259 -2.75 29.68 19.19
C ASP A 259 -1.57 28.77 19.56
N PHE A 260 -1.01 28.99 20.76
CA PHE A 260 0.21 28.33 21.24
C PHE A 260 -0.03 27.03 22.00
N ALA A 261 -1.26 26.49 21.99
CA ALA A 261 -1.58 25.27 22.73
C ALA A 261 -1.02 24.00 22.05
N ASP A 262 -0.47 23.11 22.87
CA ASP A 262 0.07 21.82 22.45
C ASP A 262 -1.04 20.83 22.16
N ARG A 263 -0.97 20.16 21.00
CA ARG A 263 -2.02 19.27 20.52
C ARG A 263 -1.48 18.07 19.77
N ASP A 264 -2.17 16.96 19.94
CA ASP A 264 -2.01 15.81 19.05
C ASP A 264 -3.29 15.66 18.22
N VAL A 265 -3.13 15.64 16.90
CA VAL A 265 -4.24 15.61 15.92
C VAL A 265 -4.22 14.26 15.21
N PHE A 266 -5.19 13.41 15.54
CA PHE A 266 -5.36 12.10 14.93
C PHE A 266 -6.44 12.15 13.85
N ALA A 267 -6.13 11.58 12.70
CA ALA A 267 -7.07 11.40 11.63
C ALA A 267 -6.99 10.00 11.05
N LEU A 268 -8.13 9.49 10.58
CA LEU A 268 -8.25 8.20 9.94
C LEU A 268 -8.78 8.37 8.52
N HIS A 269 -8.23 7.58 7.59
CA HIS A 269 -8.86 7.31 6.31
C HIS A 269 -9.02 5.81 6.12
N VAL A 270 -10.24 5.38 5.81
CA VAL A 270 -10.62 3.97 5.65
C VAL A 270 -10.93 3.72 4.18
N ASP A 271 -10.33 2.67 3.64
CA ASP A 271 -10.59 2.16 2.31
C ASP A 271 -11.11 0.72 2.40
N ARG A 272 -12.43 0.60 2.35
CA ARG A 272 -13.11 -0.67 2.60
C ARG A 272 -12.95 -1.66 1.44
N ASP A 273 -12.72 -1.18 0.22
CA ASP A 273 -12.56 -2.02 -0.96
C ASP A 273 -11.30 -2.88 -0.87
N ASP A 274 -10.20 -2.28 -0.40
CA ASP A 274 -8.90 -2.95 -0.23
C ASP A 274 -8.67 -3.44 1.22
N GLY A 275 -9.68 -3.34 2.09
CA GLY A 275 -9.59 -3.80 3.48
C GLY A 275 -8.45 -3.14 4.27
N ILE A 276 -8.14 -1.87 3.99
CA ILE A 276 -7.05 -1.12 4.63
C ILE A 276 -7.53 0.25 5.13
N ALA A 277 -7.01 0.66 6.29
CA ALA A 277 -7.10 2.05 6.72
C ALA A 277 -5.71 2.61 7.03
N CYS A 278 -5.60 3.94 7.08
CA CYS A 278 -4.40 4.62 7.54
C CYS A 278 -4.78 5.63 8.62
N GLY A 279 -4.18 5.47 9.80
CA GLY A 279 -4.18 6.50 10.83
C GLY A 279 -3.01 7.46 10.59
N VAL A 280 -3.24 8.75 10.76
CA VAL A 280 -2.21 9.80 10.73
C VAL A 280 -2.29 10.61 12.02
N LEU A 281 -1.13 10.89 12.60
CA LEU A 281 -0.98 11.79 13.73
C LEU A 281 -0.14 13.00 13.32
N PHE A 282 -0.60 14.19 13.64
CA PHE A 282 0.23 15.40 13.71
C PHE A 282 0.45 15.83 15.16
N GLN A 283 1.70 16.12 15.48
CA GLN A 283 2.12 16.65 16.77
C GLN A 283 2.36 18.15 16.59
N VAL A 284 1.53 18.97 17.23
CA VAL A 284 1.57 20.43 17.20
C VAL A 284 2.00 20.95 18.56
N ARG A 285 3.04 21.78 18.62
CA ARG A 285 3.53 22.42 19.85
C ARG A 285 3.74 23.90 19.61
N GLU A 286 3.32 24.75 20.54
CA GLU A 286 3.41 26.23 20.38
C GLU A 286 2.89 26.73 19.01
N GLY A 287 1.80 26.13 18.49
CA GLY A 287 1.22 26.46 17.18
C GLY A 287 2.00 25.94 15.95
N LYS A 288 3.11 25.21 16.15
CA LYS A 288 3.99 24.67 15.11
C LYS A 288 3.87 23.15 14.99
N MET A 289 3.91 22.63 13.76
CA MET A 289 3.92 21.18 13.53
C MET A 289 5.34 20.63 13.69
N ILE A 290 5.60 20.00 14.83
CA ILE A 290 6.90 19.39 15.15
C ILE A 290 7.02 17.96 14.63
N GLY A 291 5.90 17.26 14.42
CA GLY A 291 5.90 15.84 14.08
C GLY A 291 4.71 15.39 13.24
N LYS A 292 4.95 14.37 12.43
CA LYS A 292 3.94 13.59 11.69
C LYS A 292 4.23 12.12 11.91
N ARG A 293 3.21 11.28 12.11
CA ARG A 293 3.30 9.81 12.11
C ARG A 293 2.13 9.22 11.34
N HIS A 294 2.27 7.97 10.92
CA HIS A 294 1.16 7.20 10.37
C HIS A 294 1.31 5.73 10.70
N LYS A 295 0.18 5.01 10.78
CA LYS A 295 0.14 3.55 10.84
C LYS A 295 -0.91 3.04 9.86
N TYR A 296 -0.59 1.94 9.19
CA TYR A 296 -1.58 1.23 8.39
C TYR A 296 -2.32 0.25 9.28
N ILE A 297 -3.63 0.20 9.11
CA ILE A 297 -4.54 -0.66 9.86
C ILE A 297 -5.08 -1.71 8.91
N ARG A 298 -4.92 -2.98 9.28
CA ARG A 298 -5.39 -4.14 8.52
C ARG A 298 -6.46 -4.90 9.29
N HIS A 299 -7.16 -5.79 8.59
CA HIS A 299 -8.29 -6.54 9.14
C HIS A 299 -9.40 -5.60 9.63
N ILE A 300 -9.76 -4.61 8.81
CA ILE A 300 -10.81 -3.62 9.10
C ILE A 300 -12.23 -4.09 8.72
N GLU A 301 -12.35 -5.27 8.12
CA GLU A 301 -13.63 -5.86 7.72
C GLU A 301 -14.61 -5.93 8.89
N GLY A 302 -15.84 -5.45 8.68
CA GLY A 302 -16.90 -5.40 9.70
C GLY A 302 -16.78 -4.26 10.72
N ARG A 303 -15.64 -3.56 10.76
CA ARG A 303 -15.36 -2.53 11.77
C ARG A 303 -15.92 -1.16 11.40
N ARG A 304 -16.20 -0.38 12.44
CA ARG A 304 -16.63 1.01 12.31
C ARG A 304 -15.43 1.95 12.47
N ASP A 305 -15.53 3.13 11.85
CA ASP A 305 -14.43 4.08 11.79
C ASP A 305 -14.11 4.64 13.19
N GLU A 306 -15.11 4.70 14.08
CA GLU A 306 -14.98 5.08 15.50
C GLU A 306 -14.12 4.10 16.29
N GLU A 307 -14.24 2.80 16.05
CA GLU A 307 -13.40 1.77 16.68
C GLU A 307 -11.96 1.86 16.17
N LEU A 308 -11.80 2.06 14.86
CA LEU A 308 -10.48 2.12 14.23
C LEU A 308 -9.68 3.35 14.72
N ILE A 309 -10.32 4.52 14.83
CA ILE A 309 -9.64 5.71 15.36
C ILE A 309 -9.28 5.52 16.83
N LEU A 310 -10.15 4.91 17.64
CA LEU A 310 -9.87 4.68 19.06
C LEU A 310 -8.67 3.77 19.22
N SER A 311 -8.66 2.62 18.53
CA SER A 311 -7.53 1.68 18.58
C SER A 311 -6.20 2.32 18.17
N PHE A 312 -6.22 3.23 17.18
CA PHE A 312 -5.02 3.95 16.74
C PHE A 312 -4.51 4.96 17.79
N VAL A 313 -5.42 5.63 18.50
CA VAL A 313 -5.07 6.59 19.54
C VAL A 313 -4.56 5.88 20.79
N GLU A 314 -5.24 4.82 21.23
CA GLU A 314 -4.83 4.00 22.39
C GLU A 314 -3.46 3.36 22.17
N ASP A 315 -3.21 2.82 20.97
CA ASP A 315 -1.91 2.24 20.62
C ASP A 315 -0.78 3.26 20.64
N TYR A 316 -1.05 4.51 20.24
CA TYR A 316 -0.06 5.56 20.32
C TYR A 316 0.25 5.93 21.77
N TYR A 317 -0.77 6.14 22.61
CA TYR A 317 -0.58 6.60 23.98
C TYR A 317 -0.11 5.52 24.93
N ALA A 318 -0.26 4.23 24.59
CA ALA A 318 0.36 3.14 25.32
C ALA A 318 1.90 3.23 25.37
N ASP A 319 2.54 3.83 24.35
CA ASP A 319 4.00 4.01 24.26
C ASP A 319 4.46 5.48 24.37
N ALA A 320 3.52 6.43 24.48
CA ALA A 320 3.84 7.85 24.39
C ALA A 320 4.44 8.38 25.70
N HIS A 321 5.54 9.14 25.58
CA HIS A 321 6.22 9.76 26.72
C HIS A 321 5.79 11.22 26.96
N PHE A 322 4.89 11.74 26.12
CA PHE A 322 4.39 13.11 26.19
C PHE A 322 2.89 13.15 25.92
N VAL A 323 2.14 13.86 26.76
CA VAL A 323 0.70 14.06 26.64
C VAL A 323 0.37 15.55 26.44
N PRO A 324 -0.31 15.95 25.35
CA PRO A 324 -0.55 17.35 24.99
C PRO A 324 -1.67 18.02 25.80
N GLU A 325 -1.94 19.30 25.48
CA GLU A 325 -3.01 20.06 26.12
C GLU A 325 -4.39 19.57 25.78
N GLU A 326 -4.60 19.22 24.52
CA GLU A 326 -5.83 18.64 24.00
C GLU A 326 -5.54 17.66 22.86
N VAL A 327 -6.43 16.69 22.69
CA VAL A 327 -6.36 15.69 21.61
C VAL A 327 -7.50 15.95 20.64
N LEU A 328 -7.18 16.06 19.36
CA LEU A 328 -8.16 16.29 18.29
C LEU A 328 -8.30 15.02 17.45
N LEU A 329 -9.52 14.57 17.22
CA LEU A 329 -9.82 13.37 16.44
C LEU A 329 -10.66 13.71 15.20
N SER A 330 -10.51 12.92 14.13
CA SER A 330 -11.35 13.03 12.93
C SER A 330 -12.72 12.35 13.07
N HIS A 331 -12.84 11.36 13.94
CA HIS A 331 -14.07 10.64 14.24
C HIS A 331 -14.27 10.59 15.75
N ASP A 332 -15.51 10.52 16.21
CA ASP A 332 -15.85 10.47 17.63
C ASP A 332 -15.93 9.01 18.12
N PRO A 333 -14.99 8.53 18.95
CA PRO A 333 -15.06 7.18 19.50
C PRO A 333 -16.33 6.92 20.31
N ASN A 334 -16.88 7.96 20.96
CA ASN A 334 -18.06 7.83 21.83
C ASN A 334 -19.37 7.67 21.05
N ALA A 335 -19.34 7.86 19.72
CA ALA A 335 -20.46 7.49 18.86
C ALA A 335 -20.58 5.97 18.66
N HIS A 336 -19.58 5.20 19.11
CA HIS A 336 -19.63 3.74 19.05
C HIS A 336 -20.51 3.16 20.18
N PRO A 337 -21.42 2.20 19.91
CA PRO A 337 -22.36 1.69 20.92
C PRO A 337 -21.73 0.80 22.00
N ALA A 338 -20.47 0.39 21.86
CA ALA A 338 -19.83 -0.61 22.72
C ALA A 338 -18.40 -0.27 23.16
N GLN A 339 -17.92 0.93 22.85
CA GLN A 339 -16.60 1.46 23.18
C GLN A 339 -16.74 2.94 23.55
N ASP A 340 -15.89 3.42 24.45
CA ASP A 340 -15.86 4.82 24.90
C ASP A 340 -14.41 5.28 25.13
N THR A 341 -14.24 6.57 25.43
CA THR A 341 -12.92 7.17 25.70
C THR A 341 -12.47 7.08 27.16
N HIS A 342 -13.22 6.42 28.07
CA HIS A 342 -12.97 6.52 29.51
C HIS A 342 -11.58 5.99 29.92
N ALA A 343 -11.21 4.82 29.41
CA ALA A 343 -9.89 4.22 29.66
C ALA A 343 -8.74 5.12 29.19
N LEU A 344 -8.91 5.73 28.01
CA LEU A 344 -7.93 6.63 27.42
C LEU A 344 -7.85 7.95 28.19
N GLU A 345 -8.98 8.55 28.57
CA GLU A 345 -9.01 9.78 29.35
C GLU A 345 -8.34 9.62 30.71
N GLU A 346 -8.53 8.47 31.36
CA GLU A 346 -7.87 8.15 32.63
C GLU A 346 -6.35 7.99 32.44
N LEU A 347 -5.90 7.28 31.39
CA LEU A 347 -4.48 7.18 31.04
C LEU A 347 -3.84 8.56 30.82
N LEU A 348 -4.46 9.40 29.98
CA LEU A 348 -3.95 10.74 29.68
C LEU A 348 -3.91 11.63 30.92
N ARG A 349 -4.90 11.48 31.81
CA ARG A 349 -4.96 12.21 33.09
C ARG A 349 -3.86 11.77 34.04
N GLN A 350 -3.57 10.47 34.13
CA GLN A 350 -2.51 9.94 35.00
C GLN A 350 -1.14 10.43 34.55
N GLU A 351 -0.83 10.34 33.26
CA GLU A 351 0.44 10.76 32.68
C GLU A 351 0.67 12.28 32.78
N ARG A 352 -0.37 13.10 32.57
CA ARG A 352 -0.24 14.56 32.60
C ARG A 352 -0.50 15.19 33.98
N GLY A 353 -1.17 14.49 34.87
CA GLY A 353 -1.67 15.02 36.16
C GLY A 353 -2.87 15.97 36.04
N ARG A 354 -3.41 16.21 34.83
CA ARG A 354 -4.58 17.08 34.56
C ARG A 354 -5.46 16.45 33.48
N GLN A 355 -6.75 16.83 33.47
CA GLN A 355 -7.67 16.35 32.45
C GLN A 355 -7.29 16.85 31.06
N VAL A 356 -7.19 15.94 30.10
CA VAL A 356 -6.87 16.21 28.70
C VAL A 356 -8.15 16.05 27.88
N PRO A 357 -8.74 17.13 27.35
CA PRO A 357 -9.97 17.02 26.58
C PRO A 357 -9.70 16.40 25.20
N ILE A 358 -10.52 15.41 24.85
CA ILE A 358 -10.58 14.78 23.53
C ILE A 358 -11.73 15.43 22.75
N LYS A 359 -11.46 15.99 21.56
CA LYS A 359 -12.44 16.78 20.80
C LYS A 359 -12.48 16.38 19.33
N VAL A 360 -13.64 16.52 18.71
CA VAL A 360 -13.86 16.35 17.25
C VAL A 360 -14.28 17.70 16.65
N PRO A 361 -13.32 18.57 16.27
CA PRO A 361 -13.63 19.92 15.81
C PRO A 361 -14.30 19.91 14.43
N GLN A 362 -15.43 20.59 14.31
CA GLN A 362 -16.21 20.67 13.06
C GLN A 362 -15.87 21.92 12.22
N GLN A 363 -15.46 23.02 12.87
CA GLN A 363 -15.17 24.31 12.21
C GLN A 363 -13.92 25.00 12.80
N GLY A 364 -13.42 26.02 12.09
CA GLY A 364 -12.25 26.81 12.49
C GLY A 364 -10.89 26.13 12.23
N ASP A 365 -9.84 26.69 12.83
CA ASP A 365 -8.45 26.29 12.62
C ASP A 365 -8.19 24.84 13.07
N LYS A 366 -8.78 24.42 14.20
CA LYS A 366 -8.68 23.04 14.70
C LYS A 366 -9.27 22.03 13.71
N ALA A 367 -10.40 22.35 13.08
CA ALA A 367 -10.98 21.51 12.04
C ALA A 367 -10.13 21.51 10.75
N SER A 368 -9.43 22.62 10.46
CA SER A 368 -8.48 22.68 9.35
C SER A 368 -7.30 21.72 9.54
N LEU A 369 -6.76 21.66 10.76
CA LEU A 369 -5.70 20.70 11.11
C LEU A 369 -6.16 19.25 10.94
N VAL A 370 -7.35 18.91 11.43
CA VAL A 370 -7.94 17.58 11.26
C VAL A 370 -8.11 17.25 9.78
N ARG A 371 -8.69 18.16 8.97
CA ARG A 371 -8.84 17.95 7.51
C ARG A 371 -7.49 17.73 6.80
N MET A 372 -6.45 18.46 7.21
CA MET A 372 -5.11 18.27 6.68
C MET A 372 -4.57 16.87 7.03
N ALA A 373 -4.76 16.41 8.27
CA ALA A 373 -4.37 15.08 8.71
C ALA A 373 -5.14 13.99 7.94
N THR A 374 -6.46 14.14 7.76
CA THR A 374 -7.29 13.23 6.96
C THR A 374 -6.85 13.16 5.50
N SER A 375 -6.50 14.30 4.90
CA SER A 375 -5.99 14.36 3.53
C SER A 375 -4.66 13.61 3.39
N ASN A 376 -3.80 13.69 4.41
CA ASN A 376 -2.55 12.93 4.45
C ASN A 376 -2.80 11.43 4.61
N ALA A 377 -3.78 11.03 5.41
CA ALA A 377 -4.17 9.63 5.55
C ALA A 377 -4.67 9.05 4.21
N LYS A 378 -5.49 9.83 3.48
CA LYS A 378 -5.96 9.47 2.15
C LYS A 378 -4.82 9.29 1.14
N LEU A 379 -3.86 10.22 1.14
CA LEU A 379 -2.68 10.13 0.27
C LEU A 379 -1.87 8.85 0.54
N LEU A 380 -1.63 8.52 1.81
CA LEU A 380 -0.85 7.35 2.22
C LEU A 380 -1.51 6.02 1.83
N VAL A 381 -2.85 5.94 1.87
CA VAL A 381 -3.57 4.78 1.35
C VAL A 381 -3.38 4.65 -0.17
N GLY A 382 -3.48 5.77 -0.92
CA GLY A 382 -3.23 5.76 -2.37
C GLY A 382 -1.81 5.31 -2.74
N GLU A 383 -0.81 5.77 -1.99
CA GLU A 383 0.58 5.32 -2.13
C GLU A 383 0.73 3.83 -1.84
N TRP A 384 0.09 3.34 -0.77
CA TRP A 384 0.10 1.93 -0.41
C TRP A 384 -0.49 1.05 -1.50
N LYS A 385 -1.66 1.41 -2.06
CA LYS A 385 -2.27 0.69 -3.19
C LYS A 385 -1.32 0.62 -4.38
N THR A 386 -0.68 1.74 -4.70
CA THR A 386 0.30 1.80 -5.80
C THR A 386 1.48 0.87 -5.57
N GLN A 387 1.98 0.79 -4.33
CA GLN A 387 3.07 -0.10 -3.96
C GLN A 387 2.65 -1.57 -3.95
N GLN A 388 1.43 -1.90 -3.49
CA GLN A 388 0.90 -3.26 -3.56
C GLN A 388 0.76 -3.72 -5.00
N MET A 389 0.15 -2.91 -5.87
CA MET A 389 0.05 -3.23 -7.30
C MET A 389 1.43 -3.47 -7.94
N LYS A 390 2.47 -2.73 -7.53
CA LYS A 390 3.84 -2.98 -7.98
C LYS A 390 4.40 -4.31 -7.42
N ARG A 391 4.24 -4.57 -6.13
CA ARG A 391 4.68 -5.82 -5.48
C ARG A 391 3.98 -7.05 -6.06
N GLU A 392 2.70 -6.94 -6.39
CA GLU A 392 1.94 -8.00 -7.05
C GLU A 392 2.40 -8.22 -8.49
N ARG A 393 2.77 -7.15 -9.22
CA ARG A 393 3.40 -7.27 -10.55
C ARG A 393 4.78 -7.92 -10.49
N ASP A 394 5.54 -7.71 -9.42
CA ASP A 394 6.88 -8.28 -9.23
C ASP A 394 6.86 -9.71 -8.66
N ARG A 395 5.71 -10.17 -8.12
CA ARG A 395 5.56 -11.53 -7.60
C ARG A 395 5.25 -12.50 -8.74
N ILE A 396 6.13 -13.48 -8.96
CA ILE A 396 5.90 -14.55 -9.94
C ILE A 396 4.60 -15.29 -9.59
N PRO A 397 3.57 -15.27 -10.48
CA PRO A 397 2.28 -15.86 -10.18
C PRO A 397 2.34 -17.36 -9.94
N GLU A 398 1.44 -17.87 -9.11
CA GLU A 398 1.36 -19.31 -8.82
C GLU A 398 1.06 -20.14 -10.07
N SER A 399 0.32 -19.58 -11.03
CA SER A 399 0.09 -20.24 -12.33
C SER A 399 1.36 -20.48 -13.13
N VAL A 400 2.34 -19.57 -13.08
CA VAL A 400 3.64 -19.72 -13.74
C VAL A 400 4.48 -20.78 -13.04
N LYS A 401 4.45 -20.83 -11.70
CA LYS A 401 5.14 -21.86 -10.92
C LYS A 401 4.54 -23.24 -11.10
N ALA A 402 3.21 -23.34 -11.06
CA ALA A 402 2.48 -24.57 -11.32
C ALA A 402 2.80 -25.09 -12.74
N LEU A 403 2.81 -24.20 -13.73
CA LEU A 403 3.13 -24.56 -15.12
C LEU A 403 4.55 -25.14 -15.27
N LYS A 404 5.54 -24.59 -14.55
CA LYS A 404 6.89 -25.17 -14.49
C LYS A 404 6.85 -26.63 -14.01
N GLY A 405 6.15 -26.88 -12.91
CA GLY A 405 6.06 -28.22 -12.30
C GLY A 405 5.34 -29.23 -13.20
N GLU A 406 4.19 -28.85 -13.74
CA GLU A 406 3.34 -29.71 -14.58
C GLU A 406 4.01 -30.06 -15.92
N LEU A 407 4.81 -29.14 -16.50
CA LEU A 407 5.54 -29.39 -17.75
C LEU A 407 6.98 -29.90 -17.56
N GLY A 408 7.43 -30.06 -16.31
CA GLY A 408 8.78 -30.51 -15.99
C GLY A 408 9.88 -29.58 -16.51
N MET A 409 9.67 -28.26 -16.47
CA MET A 409 10.63 -27.27 -16.97
C MET A 409 11.72 -26.95 -15.93
N ASP A 410 12.96 -26.74 -16.38
CA ASP A 410 14.07 -26.35 -15.49
C ASP A 410 13.97 -24.88 -15.04
N THR A 411 13.54 -24.01 -15.95
CA THR A 411 13.32 -22.57 -15.73
C THR A 411 11.83 -22.25 -15.58
N LEU A 412 11.52 -21.11 -14.96
CA LEU A 412 10.13 -20.64 -14.85
C LEU A 412 9.67 -20.09 -16.20
N PRO A 413 8.50 -20.49 -16.73
CA PRO A 413 7.99 -20.00 -18.00
C PRO A 413 7.44 -18.57 -17.86
N ARG A 414 8.34 -17.58 -17.73
CA ARG A 414 7.96 -16.18 -17.49
C ARG A 414 7.46 -15.52 -18.76
N ARG A 415 8.11 -15.78 -19.91
CA ARG A 415 7.69 -15.29 -21.22
C ARG A 415 7.08 -16.44 -22.03
N ILE A 416 5.80 -16.34 -22.34
CA ILE A 416 5.05 -17.38 -23.05
C ILE A 416 4.53 -16.81 -24.37
N ASP A 417 4.90 -17.44 -25.49
CA ASP A 417 4.32 -17.15 -26.80
C ASP A 417 3.13 -18.08 -27.05
N GLY A 418 1.98 -17.54 -27.47
CA GLY A 418 0.81 -18.29 -27.91
C GLY A 418 0.57 -18.08 -29.39
N ILE A 419 0.51 -19.15 -30.18
CA ILE A 419 0.33 -19.08 -31.64
C ILE A 419 -1.01 -19.75 -32.01
N ASP A 420 -1.87 -19.01 -32.72
CA ASP A 420 -3.11 -19.52 -33.31
C ASP A 420 -3.11 -19.30 -34.83
N VAL A 421 -3.56 -20.31 -35.57
CA VAL A 421 -3.78 -20.23 -37.02
C VAL A 421 -5.27 -20.35 -37.27
N SER A 422 -5.86 -19.28 -37.83
CA SER A 422 -7.31 -19.18 -37.98
C SER A 422 -7.71 -19.11 -39.46
N HIS A 423 -8.66 -19.99 -39.81
CA HIS A 423 -9.29 -20.05 -41.12
C HIS A 423 -10.72 -19.52 -41.04
N HIS A 424 -11.13 -18.69 -42.00
CA HIS A 424 -12.47 -18.12 -42.01
C HIS A 424 -13.06 -18.07 -43.42
N GLY A 425 -13.62 -19.21 -43.88
CA GLY A 425 -14.59 -19.31 -44.98
C GLY A 425 -14.30 -18.52 -46.27
N GLY A 426 -13.03 -18.26 -46.58
CA GLY A 426 -12.59 -17.38 -47.66
C GLY A 426 -11.08 -17.41 -47.80
N LYS A 427 -10.57 -16.94 -48.96
CA LYS A 427 -9.21 -17.17 -49.51
C LYS A 427 -8.00 -16.68 -48.66
N GLU A 428 -8.19 -16.05 -47.50
CA GLU A 428 -7.06 -15.49 -46.73
C GLU A 428 -6.90 -16.12 -45.34
N THR A 429 -5.76 -16.77 -45.11
CA THR A 429 -5.35 -17.29 -43.79
C THR A 429 -4.58 -16.24 -42.98
N VAL A 430 -4.92 -16.12 -41.70
CA VAL A 430 -4.21 -15.24 -40.76
C VAL A 430 -3.81 -16.03 -39.53
N ALA A 431 -2.54 -15.88 -39.15
CA ALA A 431 -2.05 -16.36 -37.87
C ALA A 431 -1.78 -15.20 -36.91
N SER A 432 -1.94 -15.50 -35.63
CA SER A 432 -1.68 -14.55 -34.55
C SER A 432 -0.65 -15.14 -33.59
N CYS A 433 0.21 -14.26 -33.08
CA CYS A 433 1.08 -14.56 -31.96
C CYS A 433 0.81 -13.55 -30.85
N VAL A 434 0.42 -14.06 -29.68
CA VAL A 434 0.27 -13.28 -28.45
C VAL A 434 1.42 -13.62 -27.51
N VAL A 435 1.77 -12.66 -26.65
CA VAL A 435 2.87 -12.82 -25.71
C VAL A 435 2.36 -12.56 -24.31
N PHE A 436 2.68 -13.46 -23.39
CA PHE A 436 2.41 -13.30 -21.96
C PHE A 436 3.75 -13.10 -21.24
N THR A 437 3.75 -12.23 -20.23
CA THR A 437 4.86 -12.06 -19.30
C THR A 437 4.32 -12.20 -17.88
N ASP A 438 4.90 -13.12 -17.12
CA ASP A 438 4.46 -13.48 -15.77
C ASP A 438 2.94 -13.73 -15.71
N GLY A 439 2.45 -14.58 -16.61
CA GLY A 439 1.02 -14.95 -16.64
C GLY A 439 0.06 -13.86 -17.13
N THR A 440 0.55 -12.69 -17.54
CA THR A 440 -0.29 -11.57 -18.00
C THR A 440 -0.02 -11.17 -19.46
N PRO A 441 -1.04 -10.75 -20.25
CA PRO A 441 -0.88 -10.26 -21.62
C PRO A 441 0.10 -9.10 -21.80
N ARG A 442 1.14 -9.27 -22.61
CA ARG A 442 2.05 -8.19 -23.07
C ARG A 442 1.68 -7.75 -24.49
N LYS A 443 0.61 -6.94 -24.59
CA LYS A 443 0.00 -6.50 -25.87
C LYS A 443 0.96 -5.80 -26.83
N SER A 444 2.00 -5.11 -26.34
CA SER A 444 3.02 -4.45 -27.19
C SER A 444 3.77 -5.42 -28.11
N ASP A 445 3.85 -6.69 -27.70
CA ASP A 445 4.63 -7.72 -28.37
C ASP A 445 3.79 -8.61 -29.29
N TYR A 446 2.47 -8.35 -29.36
CA TYR A 446 1.58 -9.12 -30.20
C TYR A 446 1.92 -8.92 -31.67
N ARG A 447 1.83 -9.98 -32.46
CA ARG A 447 2.07 -9.93 -33.90
C ARG A 447 0.99 -10.69 -34.65
N THR A 448 0.66 -10.23 -35.85
CA THR A 448 -0.23 -10.91 -36.78
C THR A 448 0.52 -11.15 -38.08
N TYR A 449 0.36 -12.34 -38.64
CA TYR A 449 1.02 -12.76 -39.87
C TYR A 449 -0.03 -12.99 -40.94
N LYS A 450 0.10 -12.28 -42.06
CA LYS A 450 -0.61 -12.63 -43.29
C LYS A 450 0.14 -13.79 -43.94
N ILE A 451 -0.55 -14.91 -44.10
CA ILE A 451 -0.01 -16.11 -44.73
C ILE A 451 -0.14 -15.94 -46.25
N ARG A 452 0.93 -16.25 -46.97
CA ARG A 452 1.00 -16.12 -48.44
C ARG A 452 1.00 -17.49 -49.12
N SER A 453 1.40 -18.54 -48.40
CA SER A 453 1.48 -19.90 -48.94
C SER A 453 0.12 -20.53 -49.27
N THR A 454 -0.98 -19.95 -48.80
CA THR A 454 -2.36 -20.45 -49.01
C THR A 454 -3.06 -19.87 -50.25
N ASP A 455 -2.39 -19.05 -51.06
CA ASP A 455 -2.99 -18.34 -52.20
C ASP A 455 -3.26 -19.26 -53.43
N GLU A 456 -2.72 -20.49 -53.47
CA GLU A 456 -2.83 -21.42 -54.62
C GLU A 456 -3.83 -22.60 -54.44
N GLY A 457 -4.61 -22.66 -53.35
CA GLY A 457 -5.55 -23.78 -53.14
C GLY A 457 -6.21 -23.83 -51.76
N THR A 458 -6.79 -24.99 -51.42
CA THR A 458 -7.50 -25.27 -50.15
C THR A 458 -6.67 -24.84 -48.93
N PRO A 459 -7.27 -24.25 -47.88
CA PRO A 459 -6.50 -23.80 -46.72
C PRO A 459 -5.75 -24.96 -46.05
N ASP A 460 -4.43 -24.82 -45.89
CA ASP A 460 -3.54 -25.78 -45.23
C ASP A 460 -2.96 -25.18 -43.94
N ASP A 461 -3.58 -25.53 -42.81
CA ASP A 461 -3.17 -25.14 -41.46
C ASP A 461 -1.72 -25.52 -41.13
N TYR A 462 -1.17 -26.59 -41.73
CA TYR A 462 0.20 -27.01 -41.50
C TYR A 462 1.19 -26.08 -42.21
N GLN A 463 0.94 -25.73 -43.46
CA GLN A 463 1.79 -24.76 -44.17
C GLN A 463 1.74 -23.38 -43.53
N ALA A 464 0.55 -22.92 -43.13
CA ALA A 464 0.39 -21.66 -42.42
C ALA A 464 1.17 -21.65 -41.10
N MET A 465 1.16 -22.77 -40.35
CA MET A 465 1.97 -22.92 -39.13
C MET A 465 3.47 -22.87 -39.43
N ARG A 466 3.95 -23.56 -40.49
CA ARG A 466 5.36 -23.52 -40.90
C ARG A 466 5.80 -22.08 -41.17
N GLU A 467 5.06 -21.35 -42.01
CA GLU A 467 5.42 -19.98 -42.40
C GLU A 467 5.54 -19.05 -41.18
N VAL A 468 4.64 -19.17 -40.20
CA VAL A 468 4.61 -18.29 -39.02
C VAL A 468 5.75 -18.57 -38.07
N VAL A 469 5.97 -19.85 -37.77
CA VAL A 469 7.04 -20.31 -36.89
C VAL A 469 8.38 -19.94 -37.51
N GLU A 470 8.59 -20.22 -38.80
CA GLU A 470 9.80 -19.87 -39.53
C GLU A 470 10.06 -18.36 -39.45
N ARG A 471 9.11 -17.52 -39.88
CA ARG A 471 9.28 -16.06 -39.93
C ARG A 471 9.48 -15.43 -38.56
N ARG A 472 8.88 -15.98 -37.50
CA ARG A 472 9.02 -15.44 -36.14
C ARG A 472 10.39 -15.78 -35.57
N TYR A 473 10.77 -17.05 -35.63
CA TYR A 473 11.94 -17.54 -34.91
C TYR A 473 13.23 -17.35 -35.70
N SER A 474 13.22 -17.35 -37.04
CA SER A 474 14.40 -16.95 -37.83
C SER A 474 14.85 -15.53 -37.50
N ARG A 475 13.90 -14.59 -37.47
CA ARG A 475 14.15 -13.21 -37.05
C ARG A 475 14.66 -13.13 -35.60
N MET A 476 14.16 -13.97 -34.70
CA MET A 476 14.58 -13.98 -33.30
C MET A 476 16.00 -14.55 -33.13
N VAL A 477 16.41 -15.50 -33.98
CA VAL A 477 17.79 -15.97 -34.09
C VAL A 477 18.69 -14.82 -34.58
N GLU A 478 18.30 -14.12 -35.65
CA GLU A 478 19.05 -12.98 -36.21
C GLU A 478 19.21 -11.83 -35.21
N GLU A 479 18.14 -11.51 -34.47
CA GLU A 479 18.11 -10.42 -33.47
C GLU A 479 18.65 -10.85 -32.09
N ASN A 480 18.99 -12.14 -31.93
CA ASN A 480 19.39 -12.78 -30.67
C ASN A 480 18.42 -12.51 -29.50
N GLY A 481 17.15 -12.84 -29.73
CA GLY A 481 16.06 -12.69 -28.77
C GLY A 481 15.18 -11.45 -29.01
N PRO A 482 14.22 -11.17 -28.11
CA PRO A 482 14.00 -11.81 -26.82
C PRO A 482 13.32 -13.19 -26.93
N TRP A 483 14.02 -14.23 -26.46
CA TRP A 483 13.54 -15.62 -26.44
C TRP A 483 12.37 -15.83 -25.48
N PRO A 484 11.32 -16.58 -25.87
CA PRO A 484 10.33 -17.07 -24.92
C PRO A 484 10.94 -18.18 -24.04
N ASP A 485 10.32 -18.47 -22.90
CA ASP A 485 10.62 -19.65 -22.10
C ASP A 485 9.75 -20.85 -22.54
N LEU A 486 8.52 -20.54 -23.01
CA LEU A 486 7.54 -21.51 -23.46
C LEU A 486 6.80 -21.00 -24.70
N VAL A 487 6.60 -21.88 -25.68
CA VAL A 487 5.76 -21.65 -26.86
C VAL A 487 4.58 -22.60 -26.83
N VAL A 488 3.37 -22.06 -26.93
CA VAL A 488 2.10 -22.78 -26.93
C VAL A 488 1.48 -22.66 -28.31
N ILE A 489 1.36 -23.79 -29.00
CA ILE A 489 0.67 -23.90 -30.30
C ILE A 489 -0.80 -24.27 -30.05
N ASP A 490 -1.75 -23.48 -30.56
CA ASP A 490 -3.18 -23.84 -30.56
C ASP A 490 -3.42 -24.94 -31.59
N GLY A 491 -3.11 -26.17 -31.18
CA GLY A 491 -3.08 -27.29 -32.09
C GLY A 491 -2.76 -28.62 -31.44
N GLY A 492 -3.26 -29.69 -32.06
CA GLY A 492 -2.94 -31.05 -31.65
C GLY A 492 -1.53 -31.47 -32.08
N LYS A 493 -1.23 -32.76 -31.89
CA LYS A 493 0.07 -33.37 -32.20
C LYS A 493 0.61 -33.07 -33.61
N GLY A 494 -0.26 -33.03 -34.62
CA GLY A 494 0.15 -32.72 -35.99
C GLY A 494 0.78 -31.33 -36.11
N GLN A 495 0.08 -30.29 -35.63
CA GLN A 495 0.54 -28.91 -35.72
C GLN A 495 1.78 -28.67 -34.85
N LEU A 496 1.85 -29.33 -33.70
CA LEU A 496 3.06 -29.33 -32.87
C LEU A 496 4.27 -29.91 -33.61
N ASN A 497 4.12 -31.09 -34.24
CA ASN A 497 5.20 -31.72 -34.98
C ASN A 497 5.70 -30.84 -36.13
N THR A 498 4.79 -30.22 -36.87
CA THR A 498 5.12 -29.26 -37.94
C THR A 498 5.92 -28.06 -37.39
N ALA A 499 5.50 -27.50 -36.26
CA ALA A 499 6.25 -26.41 -35.62
C ALA A 499 7.65 -26.88 -35.16
N VAL A 500 7.76 -28.09 -34.60
CA VAL A 500 9.04 -28.66 -34.14
C VAL A 500 10.02 -28.88 -35.30
N GLU A 501 9.56 -29.36 -36.46
CA GLU A 501 10.40 -29.52 -37.65
C GLU A 501 11.01 -28.17 -38.07
N VAL A 502 10.18 -27.13 -38.18
CA VAL A 502 10.64 -25.80 -38.59
C VAL A 502 11.56 -25.17 -37.54
N LEU A 503 11.25 -25.33 -36.25
CA LEU A 503 12.11 -24.84 -35.17
C LEU A 503 13.51 -25.46 -35.21
N LYS A 504 13.64 -26.71 -35.68
CA LYS A 504 14.94 -27.36 -35.90
C LYS A 504 15.63 -26.85 -37.16
N GLU A 505 14.88 -26.58 -38.23
CA GLU A 505 15.42 -26.01 -39.48
C GLU A 505 16.03 -24.61 -39.27
N VAL A 506 15.48 -23.82 -38.34
CA VAL A 506 15.96 -22.46 -38.00
C VAL A 506 16.85 -22.41 -36.75
N ASP A 507 17.32 -23.55 -36.23
CA ASP A 507 18.19 -23.64 -35.04
C ASP A 507 17.62 -22.98 -33.75
N ALA A 508 16.28 -22.92 -33.61
CA ALA A 508 15.60 -22.32 -32.46
C ALA A 508 15.06 -23.34 -31.44
N PHE A 509 14.98 -24.62 -31.82
CA PHE A 509 14.30 -25.66 -31.01
C PHE A 509 14.86 -25.82 -29.59
N ASP A 510 16.17 -25.69 -29.39
CA ASP A 510 16.81 -25.90 -28.10
C ASP A 510 16.80 -24.66 -27.18
N GLN A 511 16.25 -23.53 -27.64
CA GLN A 511 16.24 -22.27 -26.87
C GLN A 511 15.10 -22.19 -25.86
N PHE A 512 14.01 -22.95 -26.06
CA PHE A 512 12.80 -22.86 -25.25
C PHE A 512 11.96 -24.14 -25.31
N ARG A 513 10.99 -24.27 -24.38
CA ARG A 513 10.05 -25.39 -24.42
C ARG A 513 8.92 -25.09 -25.41
N VAL A 514 8.46 -26.08 -26.18
CA VAL A 514 7.29 -25.95 -27.07
C VAL A 514 6.26 -27.02 -26.74
N VAL A 515 4.98 -26.66 -26.71
CA VAL A 515 3.86 -27.56 -26.43
C VAL A 515 2.68 -27.28 -27.36
N GLY A 516 1.89 -28.32 -27.64
CA GLY A 516 0.60 -28.19 -28.36
C GLY A 516 -0.57 -28.30 -27.38
N LEU A 517 -1.58 -27.46 -27.53
CA LEU A 517 -2.80 -27.52 -26.71
C LEU A 517 -4.01 -27.88 -27.59
N ALA A 518 -4.58 -29.07 -27.41
CA ALA A 518 -5.73 -29.52 -28.21
C ALA A 518 -7.08 -29.02 -27.66
N LYS A 519 -8.00 -28.63 -28.56
CA LYS A 519 -9.31 -28.03 -28.21
C LYS A 519 -10.30 -28.96 -27.49
N ARG A 520 -10.26 -30.27 -27.70
CA ARG A 520 -11.35 -31.19 -27.28
C ARG A 520 -11.30 -31.58 -25.80
N LEU A 521 -10.10 -31.80 -25.26
CA LEU A 521 -9.89 -32.25 -23.87
C LEU A 521 -8.84 -31.42 -23.13
N GLU A 522 -8.33 -30.36 -23.77
CA GLU A 522 -7.24 -29.52 -23.25
C GLU A 522 -5.99 -30.33 -22.88
N GLU A 523 -5.81 -31.43 -23.63
CA GLU A 523 -4.63 -32.26 -23.62
C GLU A 523 -3.42 -31.45 -24.10
N VAL A 524 -2.37 -31.49 -23.28
CA VAL A 524 -1.09 -30.85 -23.59
C VAL A 524 -0.18 -31.89 -24.22
N PHE A 525 0.32 -31.60 -25.43
CA PHE A 525 1.26 -32.46 -26.15
C PHE A 525 2.67 -31.89 -26.04
N THR A 526 3.63 -32.75 -25.71
CA THR A 526 5.06 -32.45 -25.69
C THR A 526 5.75 -33.10 -26.89
N PRO A 527 6.82 -32.50 -27.45
CA PRO A 527 7.59 -33.09 -28.54
C PRO A 527 8.19 -34.44 -28.15
N GLY A 528 8.04 -35.44 -29.03
CA GLY A 528 8.60 -36.79 -28.84
C GLY A 528 7.72 -37.77 -28.07
N ASP A 529 6.72 -37.29 -27.33
CA ASP A 529 5.83 -38.14 -26.55
C ASP A 529 4.59 -38.57 -27.34
N SER A 530 4.16 -39.82 -27.16
CA SER A 530 2.95 -40.35 -27.78
C SER A 530 1.68 -40.06 -26.98
N ALA A 531 1.81 -39.91 -25.66
CA ALA A 531 0.71 -39.65 -24.74
C ALA A 531 0.68 -38.16 -24.32
N PRO A 532 -0.51 -37.55 -24.16
CA PRO A 532 -0.61 -36.18 -23.66
C PRO A 532 -0.30 -36.09 -22.17
N VAL A 533 0.20 -34.94 -21.74
CA VAL A 533 0.30 -34.56 -20.33
C VAL A 533 -1.09 -34.15 -19.85
N LEU A 534 -1.63 -34.90 -18.88
CA LEU A 534 -2.93 -34.65 -18.28
C LEU A 534 -2.77 -33.72 -17.07
N ILE A 535 -3.08 -32.45 -17.26
CA ILE A 535 -3.11 -31.45 -16.19
C ILE A 535 -4.52 -31.42 -15.59
N GLY A 536 -4.64 -31.37 -14.26
CA GLY A 536 -5.93 -31.28 -13.58
C GLY A 536 -6.74 -30.05 -14.03
N LYS A 537 -8.06 -30.19 -14.19
CA LYS A 537 -8.93 -29.10 -14.70
C LYS A 537 -8.92 -27.85 -13.82
N ASP A 538 -8.75 -28.04 -12.52
CA ASP A 538 -8.69 -26.95 -11.52
C ASP A 538 -7.26 -26.39 -11.35
N SER A 539 -6.28 -26.94 -12.08
CA SER A 539 -4.88 -26.52 -11.97
C SER A 539 -4.68 -25.10 -12.52
N PRO A 540 -4.03 -24.20 -11.76
CA PRO A 540 -3.65 -22.88 -12.24
C PRO A 540 -2.79 -22.89 -13.52
N ALA A 541 -2.06 -23.97 -13.78
CA ALA A 541 -1.25 -24.17 -14.98
C ALA A 541 -2.13 -24.31 -16.23
N LEU A 542 -3.16 -25.14 -16.18
CA LEU A 542 -4.07 -25.35 -17.30
C LEU A 542 -4.86 -24.08 -17.61
N GLN A 543 -5.34 -23.39 -16.57
CA GLN A 543 -6.04 -22.10 -16.73
C GLN A 543 -5.16 -21.04 -17.42
N LEU A 544 -3.85 -21.03 -17.16
CA LEU A 544 -2.92 -20.14 -17.85
C LEU A 544 -2.76 -20.52 -19.33
N LEU A 545 -2.58 -21.81 -19.65
CA LEU A 545 -2.51 -22.29 -21.03
C LEU A 545 -3.81 -21.97 -21.82
N GLN A 546 -4.97 -22.16 -21.20
CA GLN A 546 -6.27 -21.75 -21.75
C GLN A 546 -6.32 -20.25 -22.02
N LYS A 547 -5.87 -19.41 -21.08
CA LYS A 547 -5.84 -17.95 -21.26
C LYS A 547 -4.97 -17.55 -22.45
N VAL A 548 -3.79 -18.16 -22.60
CA VAL A 548 -2.89 -17.92 -23.73
C VAL A 548 -3.58 -18.29 -25.06
N ARG A 549 -4.18 -19.48 -25.15
CA ARG A 549 -4.93 -19.93 -26.34
C ARG A 549 -6.11 -19.00 -26.67
N ASN A 550 -6.96 -18.74 -25.68
CA ASN A 550 -8.16 -17.94 -25.86
C ASN A 550 -7.81 -16.50 -26.29
N GLU A 551 -6.72 -15.95 -25.78
CA GLU A 551 -6.22 -14.63 -26.18
C GLU A 551 -5.63 -14.63 -27.60
N ALA A 552 -4.89 -15.69 -27.99
CA ALA A 552 -4.40 -15.87 -29.36
C ALA A 552 -5.56 -15.91 -30.36
N HIS A 553 -6.58 -16.72 -30.05
CA HIS A 553 -7.78 -16.85 -30.84
C HIS A 553 -8.58 -15.54 -30.91
N ARG A 554 -8.81 -14.87 -29.76
CA ARG A 554 -9.49 -13.57 -29.70
C ARG A 554 -8.77 -12.53 -30.55
N PHE A 555 -7.44 -12.50 -30.49
CA PHE A 555 -6.64 -11.54 -31.24
C PHE A 555 -6.73 -11.78 -32.76
N ALA A 556 -6.68 -13.04 -33.19
CA ALA A 556 -6.89 -13.42 -34.59
C ALA A 556 -8.27 -12.98 -35.11
N VAL A 557 -9.35 -13.32 -34.39
CA VAL A 557 -10.73 -12.95 -34.75
C VAL A 557 -10.92 -11.43 -34.79
N THR A 558 -10.36 -10.70 -33.82
CA THR A 558 -10.46 -9.23 -33.77
C THR A 558 -9.79 -8.59 -34.97
N TYR A 559 -8.61 -9.09 -35.36
CA TYR A 559 -7.87 -8.59 -36.51
C TYR A 559 -8.62 -8.83 -37.83
N GLN A 560 -9.16 -10.04 -38.02
CA GLN A 560 -9.97 -10.37 -39.20
C GLN A 560 -11.24 -9.50 -39.29
N ARG A 561 -11.95 -9.27 -38.17
CA ARG A 561 -13.12 -8.36 -38.13
C ARG A 561 -12.77 -6.93 -38.54
N LYS A 562 -11.65 -6.38 -38.05
CA LYS A 562 -11.19 -5.03 -38.43
C LYS A 562 -10.86 -4.94 -39.92
N ARG A 563 -10.22 -5.96 -40.49
CA ARG A 563 -9.91 -6.00 -41.94
C ARG A 563 -11.18 -6.04 -42.78
N ARG A 564 -12.17 -6.87 -42.43
CA ARG A 564 -13.47 -6.91 -43.14
C ARG A 564 -14.18 -5.57 -43.10
N LYS A 565 -14.27 -4.93 -41.93
CA LYS A 565 -14.89 -3.61 -41.80
C LYS A 565 -14.20 -2.56 -42.70
N LYS A 566 -12.87 -2.60 -42.80
CA LYS A 566 -12.13 -1.69 -43.69
C LYS A 566 -12.34 -1.99 -45.19
N GLN A 567 -12.46 -3.27 -45.55
CA GLN A 567 -12.59 -3.71 -46.94
C GLN A 567 -14.01 -3.53 -47.49
N THR A 568 -15.04 -3.75 -46.66
CA THR A 568 -16.46 -3.52 -47.02
C THR A 568 -16.78 -2.03 -47.10
N LEU A 569 -16.31 -1.21 -46.15
CA LEU A 569 -16.62 0.23 -46.15
C LEU A 569 -15.87 1.00 -47.25
N GLN A 570 -14.72 0.50 -47.73
CA GLN A 570 -13.99 1.16 -48.81
C GLN A 570 -14.57 0.86 -50.20
N SER A 571 -15.18 -0.30 -50.47
CA SER A 571 -15.61 -0.62 -51.84
C SER A 571 -16.81 0.22 -52.30
N GLU A 572 -17.89 0.29 -51.50
CA GLU A 572 -19.14 0.96 -51.94
C GLU A 572 -18.95 2.47 -52.17
N LEU A 573 -18.24 3.18 -51.29
CA LEU A 573 -17.99 4.63 -51.47
C LEU A 573 -16.92 4.94 -52.52
N LEU A 574 -16.07 3.97 -52.87
CA LEU A 574 -15.09 4.12 -53.96
C LEU A 574 -15.68 3.79 -55.34
N ASP A 575 -16.83 3.11 -55.38
CA ASP A 575 -17.57 2.86 -56.61
C ASP A 575 -18.29 4.13 -57.13
N ILE A 576 -18.42 5.16 -56.28
CA ILE A 576 -18.95 6.47 -56.66
C ILE A 576 -17.91 7.24 -57.50
N HIS A 577 -18.23 7.46 -58.78
CA HIS A 577 -17.35 8.20 -59.69
C HIS A 577 -17.13 9.64 -59.19
N GLY A 578 -15.87 10.01 -58.94
CA GLY A 578 -15.50 11.33 -58.40
C GLY A 578 -15.20 11.35 -56.90
N ILE A 579 -15.47 10.25 -56.18
CA ILE A 579 -15.13 10.09 -54.75
C ILE A 579 -13.84 9.29 -54.59
N GLY A 580 -12.78 9.97 -54.18
CA GLY A 580 -11.49 9.34 -53.89
C GLY A 580 -11.39 8.74 -52.49
N PRO A 581 -10.37 7.89 -52.23
CA PRO A 581 -10.21 7.17 -50.96
C PRO A 581 -10.09 8.06 -49.72
N LYS A 582 -9.57 9.29 -49.87
CA LYS A 582 -9.54 10.27 -48.78
C LYS A 582 -10.93 10.76 -48.42
N THR A 583 -11.78 11.05 -49.41
CA THR A 583 -13.14 11.54 -49.19
C THR A 583 -14.04 10.45 -48.62
N ALA A 584 -13.94 9.21 -49.13
CA ALA A 584 -14.65 8.06 -48.57
C ALA A 584 -14.27 7.83 -47.09
N GLN A 585 -12.98 7.96 -46.75
CA GLN A 585 -12.53 7.82 -45.36
C GLN A 585 -13.08 8.94 -44.46
N THR A 586 -13.07 10.20 -44.90
CA THR A 586 -13.59 11.33 -44.11
C THR A 586 -15.08 11.18 -43.83
N LEU A 587 -15.87 10.77 -44.82
CA LEU A 587 -17.30 10.49 -44.62
C LEU A 587 -17.52 9.35 -43.62
N LEU A 588 -16.75 8.28 -43.70
CA LEU A 588 -16.86 7.16 -42.76
C LEU A 588 -16.39 7.46 -41.34
N GLU A 589 -15.41 8.34 -41.16
CA GLU A 589 -14.95 8.77 -39.85
C GLU A 589 -16.01 9.65 -39.15
N HIS A 590 -16.72 10.46 -39.92
CA HIS A 590 -17.77 11.34 -39.39
C HIS A 590 -19.09 10.58 -39.14
N PHE A 591 -19.61 9.89 -40.16
CA PHE A 591 -20.92 9.23 -40.12
C PHE A 591 -20.86 7.78 -39.60
N GLY A 592 -19.68 7.16 -39.59
CA GLY A 592 -19.41 5.86 -38.94
C GLY A 592 -19.73 4.60 -39.77
N SER A 593 -20.59 4.69 -40.80
CA SER A 593 -20.96 3.59 -41.71
C SER A 593 -21.54 4.11 -43.02
N VAL A 594 -21.44 3.34 -44.11
CA VAL A 594 -21.98 3.71 -45.45
C VAL A 594 -23.48 4.01 -45.42
N VAL A 595 -24.29 3.19 -44.71
CA VAL A 595 -25.74 3.43 -44.55
C VAL A 595 -26.05 4.81 -43.96
N LYS A 596 -25.22 5.29 -43.03
CA LYS A 596 -25.41 6.62 -42.44
C LYS A 596 -24.94 7.76 -43.34
N VAL A 597 -24.12 7.46 -44.34
CA VAL A 597 -23.72 8.41 -45.38
C VAL A 597 -24.81 8.48 -46.46
N GLU A 598 -25.47 7.36 -46.75
CA GLU A 598 -26.64 7.28 -47.62
C GLU A 598 -27.85 8.03 -47.05
N ASP A 599 -28.13 7.87 -45.75
CA ASP A 599 -29.26 8.52 -45.07
C ASP A 599 -29.02 10.01 -44.70
N ALA A 600 -27.81 10.53 -44.88
CA ALA A 600 -27.45 11.90 -44.48
C ALA A 600 -27.98 12.94 -45.48
N GLU A 601 -28.46 14.07 -44.96
CA GLU A 601 -28.90 15.18 -45.83
C GLU A 601 -27.70 15.82 -46.55
N GLU A 602 -27.94 16.35 -47.76
CA GLU A 602 -26.88 16.92 -48.61
C GLU A 602 -26.10 18.05 -47.90
N ASP A 603 -26.79 18.86 -47.08
CA ASP A 603 -26.18 19.92 -46.29
C ASP A 603 -25.21 19.37 -45.24
N GLU A 604 -25.54 18.25 -44.58
CA GLU A 604 -24.66 17.58 -43.61
C GLU A 604 -23.44 16.95 -44.29
N LEU A 605 -23.62 16.39 -45.49
CA LEU A 605 -22.51 15.88 -46.30
C LEU A 605 -21.59 17.02 -46.76
N ALA A 606 -22.16 18.19 -47.11
CA ALA A 606 -21.42 19.35 -47.59
C ALA A 606 -20.54 19.99 -46.50
N GLU A 607 -20.98 19.95 -45.23
CA GLU A 607 -20.17 20.39 -44.09
C GLU A 607 -18.88 19.56 -43.93
N VAL A 608 -18.91 18.28 -44.31
CA VAL A 608 -17.79 17.35 -44.10
C VAL A 608 -16.83 17.28 -45.29
N VAL A 609 -17.34 17.27 -46.53
CA VAL A 609 -16.51 17.07 -47.73
C VAL A 609 -16.59 18.18 -48.78
N GLY A 610 -17.38 19.23 -48.51
CA GLY A 610 -17.62 20.35 -49.41
C GLY A 610 -18.76 20.09 -50.42
N PRO A 611 -19.39 21.16 -50.93
CA PRO A 611 -20.67 21.08 -51.66
C PRO A 611 -20.60 20.21 -52.92
N SER A 612 -19.54 20.35 -53.73
CA SER A 612 -19.40 19.57 -54.98
C SER A 612 -19.31 18.05 -54.76
N LYS A 613 -18.72 17.61 -53.64
CA LYS A 613 -18.59 16.17 -53.33
C LYS A 613 -19.82 15.63 -52.62
N ALA A 614 -20.50 16.47 -51.84
CA ALA A 614 -21.77 16.14 -51.24
C ALA A 614 -22.84 15.89 -52.31
N GLU A 615 -22.94 16.78 -53.31
CA GLU A 615 -23.84 16.64 -54.45
C GLU A 615 -23.57 15.33 -55.22
N THR A 616 -22.31 14.97 -55.43
CA THR A 616 -21.91 13.72 -56.11
C THR A 616 -22.37 12.47 -55.34
N VAL A 617 -22.24 12.48 -54.02
CA VAL A 617 -22.66 11.37 -53.15
C VAL A 617 -24.18 11.28 -53.06
N ALA A 618 -24.86 12.41 -52.87
CA ALA A 618 -26.32 12.48 -52.79
C ALA A 618 -26.98 12.05 -54.10
N THR A 619 -26.43 12.48 -55.25
CA THR A 619 -26.94 12.10 -56.57
C THR A 619 -26.77 10.60 -56.82
N TYR A 620 -25.63 10.01 -56.46
CA TYR A 620 -25.38 8.58 -56.64
C TYR A 620 -26.41 7.70 -55.91
N TYR A 621 -26.75 8.04 -54.65
CA TYR A 621 -27.74 7.29 -53.88
C TYR A 621 -29.19 7.64 -54.27
N ALA A 622 -29.47 8.88 -54.71
CA ALA A 622 -30.77 9.26 -55.26
C ALA A 622 -31.09 8.52 -56.58
N ASP A 623 -30.09 8.36 -57.45
CA ASP A 623 -30.23 7.62 -58.71
C ASP A 623 -30.38 6.11 -58.46
N ALA A 624 -29.63 5.54 -57.51
CA ALA A 624 -29.76 4.13 -57.10
C ALA A 624 -31.14 3.80 -56.48
N GLY A 625 -31.79 4.77 -55.84
CA GLY A 625 -33.17 4.64 -55.34
C GLY A 625 -34.26 4.69 -56.43
N SER A 626 -33.94 5.18 -57.63
CA SER A 626 -34.90 5.34 -58.73
C SER A 626 -35.09 4.09 -59.61
N GLU A 627 -34.13 3.16 -59.63
CA GLU A 627 -34.21 1.92 -60.42
C GLU A 627 -35.13 0.83 -59.81
N VAL A 628 -35.63 1.01 -58.58
CA VAL A 628 -36.54 0.03 -57.93
C VAL A 628 -38.03 0.36 -58.16
N ALA A 629 -38.35 1.46 -58.85
CA ALA A 629 -39.72 1.83 -59.18
C ALA A 629 -40.01 1.73 -60.69
N ALA A 630 -40.19 0.50 -61.20
CA ALA A 630 -40.84 0.24 -62.48
C ALA A 630 -42.23 -0.40 -62.26
N PRO A 631 -43.21 -0.14 -63.14
CA PRO A 631 -44.60 0.10 -62.75
C PRO A 631 -45.48 -1.16 -62.76
N ALA A 632 -46.58 -1.08 -61.99
CA ALA A 632 -47.73 -1.93 -62.19
C ALA A 632 -48.51 -1.48 -63.43
N GLU A 633 -48.45 -2.29 -64.49
CA GLU A 633 -49.60 -2.78 -65.27
C GLU A 633 -49.20 -4.00 -66.11
#